data_AF-A0A1B6DRL9-F1
#
_entry.id   AF-A0A1B6DRL9-F1
#
_cell.length_a   1.000
_cell.length_b   1.000
_cell.length_c   1.000
_cell.angle_alpha   90.00
_cell.angle_beta   90.00
_cell.angle_gamma   90.00
#
_symmetry.space_group_name_H-M   'P 1'
#
loop_
_entity.id
_entity.type
_entity.pdbx_description
1 polymer ?
#
loop_
_entity_poly.entity_id
_entity_poly.type
_entity_poly.pdbx_seq_one_letter_code
_entity_poly.pdbx_strand_id
1 'polypeptide(L)'
;LAPQVCSDPATCACSKEAPCPSGYTCRRGHCRNRCEDVKCGPRAACVNGKCVCPPGLIGRPGDLAVGCKVQGQCSNDLDCRSSEICFQLGKGVRKCVDACGKLQCGPNALCVSDNHRSSCICTDGF
;
A
#
# COMPACT_ATOMS: atom_id res chain seq x y z
N LEU A 1 -5.46 30.92 -29.82
CA LEU A 1 -4.28 30.72 -28.95
C LEU A 1 -4.60 29.62 -27.95
N ALA A 2 -3.72 28.65 -27.76
CA ALA A 2 -3.88 27.71 -26.64
C ALA A 2 -3.66 28.47 -25.31
N PRO A 3 -4.46 28.21 -24.27
CA PRO A 3 -4.26 28.84 -22.97
C PRO A 3 -2.88 28.46 -22.41
N GLN A 4 -2.10 29.47 -22.01
CA GLN A 4 -0.81 29.23 -21.35
C GLN A 4 -1.08 28.85 -19.89
N VAL A 5 -0.73 27.61 -19.55
CA VAL A 5 -0.79 27.12 -18.16
C VAL A 5 0.18 27.94 -17.30
N CYS A 6 -0.25 28.32 -16.10
CA CYS A 6 0.62 29.01 -15.14
C CYS A 6 1.91 28.19 -14.87
N SER A 7 3.08 28.83 -14.96
CA SER A 7 4.36 28.20 -14.66
C SER A 7 4.61 28.07 -13.16
N ASP A 8 4.29 29.11 -12.38
CA ASP A 8 4.41 29.12 -10.92
C ASP A 8 3.03 29.29 -10.27
N PRO A 9 2.49 28.28 -9.58
CA PRO A 9 1.20 28.36 -8.91
C PRO A 9 1.19 29.30 -7.70
N ALA A 10 2.34 29.67 -7.11
CA ALA A 10 2.38 30.55 -5.95
C ALA A 10 2.15 32.03 -6.31
N THR A 11 2.54 32.44 -7.52
CA THR A 11 2.51 33.84 -7.95
C THR A 11 1.51 34.11 -9.08
N CYS A 12 1.03 33.08 -9.78
CA CYS A 12 0.10 33.23 -10.90
C CYS A 12 -1.34 33.48 -10.42
N ALA A 13 -1.98 34.51 -10.98
CA ALA A 13 -3.42 34.72 -10.89
C ALA A 13 -4.13 33.84 -11.94
N CYS A 14 -4.86 32.81 -11.49
CA CYS A 14 -5.48 31.85 -12.39
C CYS A 14 -6.83 32.31 -12.94
N SER A 15 -7.10 31.95 -14.20
CA SER A 15 -8.37 32.23 -14.89
C SER A 15 -8.73 31.09 -15.86
N LYS A 16 -9.74 31.29 -16.73
CA LYS A 16 -10.07 30.32 -17.79
C LYS A 16 -8.98 30.27 -18.87
N GLU A 17 -8.29 31.38 -19.08
CA GLU A 17 -7.23 31.58 -20.07
C GLU A 17 -5.84 31.20 -19.53
N ALA A 18 -5.67 31.28 -18.20
CA ALA A 18 -4.47 30.88 -17.48
C ALA A 18 -4.81 29.83 -16.40
N PRO A 19 -5.01 28.56 -16.79
CA PRO A 19 -5.31 27.49 -15.85
C PRO A 19 -4.08 27.15 -14.98
N CYS A 20 -4.33 26.66 -13.77
CA CYS A 20 -3.29 26.19 -12.87
C CYS A 20 -2.59 24.92 -13.38
N PRO A 21 -1.33 24.69 -13.00
CA PRO A 21 -0.62 23.46 -13.34
C PRO A 21 -1.22 22.23 -12.63
N SER A 22 -0.79 21.05 -13.06
CA SER A 22 -1.18 19.77 -12.46
C SER A 22 -0.93 19.79 -10.94
N GLY A 23 -1.89 19.28 -10.17
CA GLY A 23 -1.84 19.29 -8.71
C GLY A 23 -2.53 20.48 -8.07
N TYR A 24 -2.90 21.50 -8.85
CA TYR A 24 -3.53 22.71 -8.35
C TYR A 24 -4.95 22.90 -8.90
N THR A 25 -5.75 23.67 -8.18
CA THR A 25 -7.09 24.09 -8.59
C THR A 25 -7.22 25.60 -8.45
N CYS A 26 -7.92 26.22 -9.39
CA CYS A 26 -8.13 27.65 -9.34
C CYS A 26 -9.27 27.96 -8.36
N ARG A 27 -8.95 28.64 -7.26
CA ARG A 27 -9.94 29.05 -6.25
C ARG A 27 -9.81 30.55 -6.00
N ARG A 28 -10.83 31.31 -6.42
CA ARG A 28 -10.88 32.77 -6.29
C ARG A 28 -9.64 33.45 -6.90
N GLY A 29 -9.27 33.05 -8.12
CA GLY A 29 -8.13 33.62 -8.84
C GLY A 29 -6.74 33.19 -8.33
N HIS A 30 -6.66 32.26 -7.38
CA HIS A 30 -5.39 31.76 -6.85
C HIS A 30 -5.27 30.25 -7.04
N CYS A 31 -4.10 29.78 -7.46
CA CYS A 31 -3.85 28.34 -7.55
C CYS A 31 -3.62 27.76 -6.15
N ARG A 32 -4.53 26.89 -5.71
CA ARG A 32 -4.40 26.15 -4.45
C ARG A 32 -4.06 24.70 -4.70
N ASN A 33 -3.21 24.14 -3.86
CA ASN A 33 -2.83 22.75 -3.95
C ASN A 33 -4.06 21.87 -3.68
N ARG A 34 -4.36 20.91 -4.57
CA ARG A 34 -5.50 19.99 -4.44
C ARG A 34 -5.37 19.06 -3.23
N CYS A 35 -4.19 18.95 -2.64
CA CYS A 35 -3.90 18.14 -1.47
C CYS A 35 -3.93 18.91 -0.15
N GLU A 36 -4.16 20.24 -0.14
CA GLU A 36 -4.20 21.06 1.08
C GLU A 36 -5.27 20.55 2.08
N ASP A 37 -6.44 20.17 1.57
CA ASP A 37 -7.57 19.71 2.38
C ASP A 37 -7.76 18.18 2.36
N VAL A 38 -6.84 17.43 1.75
CA VAL A 38 -6.98 15.98 1.56
C VAL A 38 -6.27 15.22 2.68
N LYS A 39 -7.04 14.49 3.48
CA LYS A 39 -6.52 13.59 4.51
C LYS A 39 -6.37 12.19 3.94
N CYS A 40 -5.13 11.75 3.78
CA CYS A 40 -4.82 10.39 3.36
C CYS A 40 -4.48 9.50 4.55
N GLY A 41 -4.69 8.20 4.37
CA GLY A 41 -4.34 7.19 5.35
C GLY A 41 -2.82 7.06 5.57
N PRO A 42 -2.40 6.34 6.62
CA PRO A 42 -0.99 6.10 6.89
C PRO A 42 -0.23 5.60 5.65
N ARG A 43 0.95 6.17 5.39
CA ARG A 43 1.85 5.80 4.29
C ARG A 43 1.28 5.99 2.88
N ALA A 44 0.11 6.61 2.73
CA ALA A 44 -0.41 7.05 1.45
C ALA A 44 0.14 8.44 1.10
N ALA A 45 0.23 8.72 -0.20
CA ALA A 45 0.58 10.04 -0.72
C ALA A 45 -0.64 10.67 -1.39
N CYS A 46 -0.72 12.00 -1.41
CA CYS A 46 -1.73 12.70 -2.19
C CYS A 46 -1.14 13.12 -3.55
N VAL A 47 -1.81 12.73 -4.63
CA VAL A 47 -1.48 13.12 -6.01
C VAL A 47 -2.72 13.69 -6.67
N ASN A 48 -2.67 14.95 -7.11
CA ASN A 48 -3.80 15.63 -7.76
C ASN A 48 -5.11 15.63 -6.94
N GLY A 49 -5.02 15.67 -5.61
CA GLY A 49 -6.18 15.63 -4.71
C GLY A 49 -6.74 14.23 -4.45
N LYS A 50 -6.05 13.18 -4.89
CA LYS A 50 -6.42 11.77 -4.63
C LYS A 50 -5.34 11.09 -3.83
N CYS A 51 -5.75 10.33 -2.81
CA CYS A 51 -4.84 9.49 -2.06
C CYS A 51 -4.45 8.27 -2.90
N VAL A 52 -3.15 7.99 -2.96
CA VAL A 52 -2.57 6.85 -3.70
C VAL A 52 -1.56 6.14 -2.81
N CYS A 53 -1.42 4.82 -2.99
CA CYS A 53 -0.31 4.09 -2.41
C CYS A 53 0.93 4.28 -3.28
N PRO A 54 2.06 4.76 -2.73
CA PRO A 54 3.31 4.83 -3.47
C PRO A 54 3.75 3.45 -3.98
N PRO A 55 4.64 3.38 -4.99
CA PRO A 55 5.15 2.12 -5.51
C PRO A 55 5.71 1.21 -4.41
N GLY A 56 5.33 -0.08 -4.44
CA GLY A 56 5.72 -1.06 -3.44
C GLY A 56 4.80 -1.14 -2.21
N LEU A 57 3.77 -0.27 -2.13
CA LEU A 57 2.71 -0.38 -1.13
C LEU A 57 1.37 -0.79 -1.76
N ILE A 58 0.56 -1.48 -0.97
CA ILE A 58 -0.79 -1.93 -1.30
C ILE A 58 -1.77 -1.52 -0.18
N GLY A 59 -3.07 -1.57 -0.46
CA GLY A 59 -4.11 -1.30 0.52
C GLY A 59 -5.04 -0.17 0.08
N ARG A 60 -5.73 0.43 1.05
CA ARG A 60 -6.71 1.50 0.79
C ARG A 60 -6.09 2.84 1.20
N PRO A 61 -5.68 3.70 0.25
CA PRO A 61 -4.97 4.93 0.59
C PRO A 61 -5.84 5.98 1.31
N GLY A 62 -7.17 5.85 1.25
CA GLY A 62 -8.11 6.68 2.02
C GLY A 62 -8.51 6.12 3.38
N ASP A 63 -8.04 4.92 3.75
CA ASP A 63 -8.32 4.32 5.05
C ASP A 63 -7.45 5.01 6.11
N LEU A 64 -8.06 5.84 6.96
CA LEU A 64 -7.33 6.65 7.95
C LEU A 64 -6.73 5.82 9.10
N ALA A 65 -7.16 4.57 9.28
CA ALA A 65 -6.63 3.70 10.33
C ALA A 65 -5.45 2.86 9.81
N VAL A 66 -5.61 2.25 8.63
CA VAL A 66 -4.61 1.31 8.08
C VAL A 66 -3.80 1.92 6.93
N GLY A 67 -4.46 2.60 6.01
CA GLY A 67 -3.84 3.21 4.84
C GLY A 67 -3.16 2.21 3.90
N CYS A 68 -1.94 2.54 3.51
CA CYS A 68 -1.08 1.74 2.65
C CYS A 68 -0.08 0.94 3.47
N LYS A 69 0.18 -0.31 3.10
CA LYS A 69 1.15 -1.21 3.74
C LYS A 69 2.08 -1.84 2.73
N VAL A 70 3.26 -2.30 3.18
CA VAL A 70 4.15 -3.08 2.31
C VAL A 70 3.43 -4.37 1.94
N GLN A 71 3.55 -4.80 0.68
CA GLN A 71 3.02 -6.09 0.27
C GLN A 71 3.58 -7.21 1.16
N GLY A 72 2.67 -8.04 1.67
CA GLY A 72 2.99 -9.11 2.61
C GLY A 72 3.27 -8.64 4.04
N GLN A 73 3.15 -7.36 4.41
CA GLN A 73 3.22 -6.95 5.82
C GLN A 73 1.95 -7.38 6.58
N CYS A 74 2.15 -7.93 7.77
CA CYS A 74 1.11 -8.47 8.63
C CYS A 74 1.32 -8.06 10.09
N SER A 75 0.26 -8.09 10.88
CA SER A 75 0.29 -7.97 12.34
C SER A 75 0.05 -9.31 13.01
N ASN A 76 -0.88 -10.10 12.45
CA ASN A 76 -1.24 -11.46 12.85
C ASN A 76 -1.43 -12.37 11.63
N ASP A 77 -1.62 -13.66 11.86
CA ASP A 77 -1.74 -14.65 10.78
C ASP A 77 -2.98 -14.43 9.89
N LEU A 78 -4.07 -13.92 10.46
CA LEU A 78 -5.32 -13.65 9.73
C LEU A 78 -5.16 -12.54 8.67
N ASP A 79 -4.08 -11.76 8.73
CA ASP A 79 -3.73 -10.79 7.69
C ASP A 79 -3.13 -11.46 6.43
N CYS A 80 -2.79 -12.75 6.51
CA CYS A 80 -2.13 -13.54 5.47
C CYS A 80 -3.09 -14.55 4.82
N ARG A 81 -2.64 -15.25 3.76
CA ARG A 81 -3.41 -16.36 3.20
C ARG A 81 -3.43 -17.55 4.17
N SER A 82 -4.39 -18.47 4.02
CA SER A 82 -4.52 -19.64 4.92
C SER A 82 -3.28 -20.55 4.92
N SER A 83 -2.49 -20.56 3.83
CA SER A 83 -1.23 -21.31 3.73
C SER A 83 -0.01 -20.56 4.29
N GLU A 84 -0.18 -19.31 4.73
CA GLU A 84 0.88 -18.42 5.21
C GLU A 84 0.74 -18.12 6.71
N ILE A 85 1.85 -17.74 7.35
CA ILE A 85 1.91 -17.25 8.73
C ILE A 85 2.55 -15.87 8.78
N CYS A 86 2.20 -15.09 9.80
CA CYS A 86 2.78 -13.80 10.07
C CYS A 86 4.09 -13.93 10.86
N PHE A 87 5.19 -13.97 10.13
CA PHE A 87 6.51 -14.22 10.69
C PHE A 87 7.31 -12.93 10.89
N GLN A 88 7.99 -12.83 12.04
CA GLN A 88 8.87 -11.71 12.34
C GLN A 88 10.24 -11.89 11.68
N LEU A 89 10.49 -11.14 10.60
CA LEU A 89 11.76 -11.20 9.85
C LEU A 89 12.85 -10.30 10.44
N GLY A 90 12.49 -9.32 11.27
CA GLY A 90 13.43 -8.39 11.89
C GLY A 90 12.79 -7.55 13.00
N LYS A 91 13.52 -6.54 13.51
CA LYS A 91 12.99 -5.62 14.53
C LYS A 91 11.81 -4.82 13.96
N GLY A 92 10.60 -5.11 14.45
CA GLY A 92 9.37 -4.41 14.06
C GLY A 92 8.84 -4.74 12.66
N VAL A 93 9.46 -5.68 11.93
CA VAL A 93 9.02 -6.07 10.59
C VAL A 93 8.48 -7.50 10.64
N ARG A 94 7.16 -7.61 10.45
CA ARG A 94 6.45 -8.88 10.29
C ARG A 94 5.92 -8.99 8.87
N LYS A 95 6.10 -10.16 8.26
CA LYS A 95 5.59 -10.46 6.93
C LYS A 95 4.94 -11.84 6.86
N CYS A 96 3.93 -11.94 6.01
CA CYS A 96 3.36 -13.20 5.55
C CYS A 96 4.46 -13.99 4.85
N VAL A 97 4.74 -15.16 5.37
CA VAL A 97 5.64 -16.14 4.77
C VAL A 97 4.90 -17.47 4.69
N ASP A 98 5.28 -18.29 3.73
CA ASP A 98 4.75 -19.64 3.62
C ASP A 98 5.02 -20.45 4.91
N ALA A 99 3.98 -21.10 5.44
CA ALA A 99 4.06 -21.83 6.70
C ALA A 99 4.97 -23.08 6.59
N CYS A 100 5.02 -23.69 5.41
CA CYS A 100 5.90 -24.81 5.12
C CYS A 100 7.35 -24.37 4.87
N GLY A 101 7.58 -23.15 4.40
CA GLY A 101 8.91 -22.56 4.26
C GLY A 101 9.67 -22.40 5.58
N LYS A 102 9.01 -22.57 6.73
CA LYS A 102 9.61 -22.55 8.09
C LYS A 102 9.63 -23.91 8.78
N LEU A 103 9.10 -24.96 8.16
CA LEU A 103 9.04 -26.30 8.71
C LEU A 103 9.90 -27.24 7.85
N GLN A 104 10.84 -27.94 8.49
CA GLN A 104 11.61 -28.99 7.84
C GLN A 104 10.97 -30.34 8.19
N CYS A 105 10.38 -31.00 7.19
CA CYS A 105 9.84 -32.34 7.36
C CYS A 105 10.93 -33.41 7.25
N GLY A 106 10.69 -34.57 7.87
CA GLY A 106 11.56 -35.73 7.73
C GLY A 106 11.57 -36.31 6.31
N PRO A 107 12.46 -37.27 6.02
CA PRO A 107 12.43 -38.00 4.75
C PRO A 107 11.07 -38.65 4.53
N ASN A 108 10.61 -38.68 3.27
CA ASN A 108 9.30 -39.22 2.86
C ASN A 108 8.09 -38.56 3.51
N ALA A 109 8.20 -37.29 3.94
CA ALA A 109 7.08 -36.50 4.43
C ALA A 109 6.91 -35.22 3.61
N LEU A 110 5.67 -34.93 3.23
CA LEU A 110 5.27 -33.70 2.55
C LEU A 110 4.75 -32.68 3.57
N CYS A 111 5.22 -31.45 3.49
CA CYS A 111 4.60 -30.36 4.24
C CYS A 111 3.32 -29.90 3.55
N VAL A 112 2.23 -29.81 4.31
CA VAL A 112 0.99 -29.13 3.93
C VAL A 112 0.73 -27.98 4.88
N SER A 113 0.08 -26.93 4.37
CA SER A 113 -0.34 -25.80 5.20
C SER A 113 -1.80 -25.46 4.97
N ASP A 114 -2.53 -25.30 6.06
CA ASP A 114 -3.89 -24.77 6.06
C ASP A 114 -4.19 -24.12 7.41
N ASN A 115 -5.13 -23.15 7.40
CA ASN A 115 -5.53 -22.38 8.57
C ASN A 115 -4.34 -21.84 9.39
N HIS A 116 -3.34 -21.28 8.70
CA HIS A 116 -2.11 -20.71 9.27
C HIS A 116 -1.25 -21.70 10.06
N ARG A 117 -1.37 -23.00 9.75
CA ARG A 117 -0.58 -24.06 10.38
C ARG A 117 0.07 -24.92 9.31
N SER A 118 1.33 -25.27 9.51
CA SER A 118 2.01 -26.29 8.72
C SER A 118 2.01 -27.63 9.45
N SER A 119 1.95 -28.71 8.69
CA SER A 119 1.99 -30.09 9.19
C SER A 119 2.71 -30.98 8.18
N CYS A 120 3.49 -31.93 8.67
CA CYS A 120 4.14 -32.94 7.84
C CYS A 120 3.24 -34.17 7.74
N ILE A 121 2.94 -34.59 6.51
CA ILE A 121 2.18 -35.80 6.22
C ILE A 121 3.14 -36.81 5.58
N CYS A 122 3.24 -38.00 6.16
CA CYS A 122 4.01 -39.10 5.56
C CYS A 122 3.37 -39.54 4.25
N THR A 123 4.19 -39.78 3.22
CA THR A 123 3.70 -40.39 1.98
C THR A 123 3.34 -41.85 2.19
N ASP A 124 2.37 -42.36 1.43
CA ASP A 124 1.88 -43.74 1.56
C ASP A 124 3.01 -44.77 1.66
N GLY A 125 2.96 -45.59 2.72
CA GLY A 125 3.92 -46.67 2.98
C GLY A 125 5.05 -46.36 3.96
N PHE A 126 5.04 -45.19 4.63
CA PHE A 126 6.05 -44.79 5.63
C PHE A 126 5.44 -44.23 6.93
#